data_AF-A0A1S9A3M6-F1
#
_entry.id   AF-A0A1S9A3M6-F1
#
_cell.length_a   1.000
_cell.length_b   1.000
_cell.length_c   1.000
_cell.angle_alpha   90.00
_cell.angle_beta   90.00
_cell.angle_gamma   90.00
#
_symmetry.space_group_name_H-M   'P 1'
#
loop_
_entity.id
_entity.type
_entity.pdbx_description
1 polymer ?
#
loop_
_entity_poly.entity_id
_entity_poly.type
_entity_poly.pdbx_seq_one_letter_code
_entity_poly.pdbx_strand_id
1 'polypeptide(L)'
;MSTTQTSKIEIRKATSSKISGVDFQNLSFGAVFTDHLFECDFKNGEWQNPVIKPYAPILMDPSSKVFHYGQAIFEGMKAYKDDNNDVWLFRPDENFKRFNNSAVRMAMPEVPEAIFMDGLNELLKIDQEWVQKGNGSSMYIRPFMIATGAGVVANPSDEYKFMILLSPAQSYYAGEVKVIIAEHYSRAANGGIGAAKAAGNYAAQFYPTNLANKDGFQQVIWTDDATHTKLEEAGTMNVFFRINDTLLTAPTSERILDGITRKSLIAMAEKEGLNVEVRPVIVSELVEAAKNGSLKEIFGAGTAAVISVIKGFSYQDVYYEMAPVENSYAALLKEKLTNLQNKLSEDTFGWTVKVQ
;
A
#
# COMPACT_ATOMS: atom_id res chain seq x y z
N MET A 1 11.34 23.89 22.24
CA MET A 1 12.55 23.22 22.76
C MET A 1 12.30 21.73 22.62
N SER A 2 12.85 21.10 21.58
CA SER A 2 12.63 19.68 21.28
C SER A 2 13.84 18.90 21.78
N THR A 3 13.76 18.40 23.01
CA THR A 3 14.65 17.35 23.49
C THR A 3 14.34 16.08 22.72
N THR A 4 15.19 15.77 21.73
CA THR A 4 15.29 14.46 21.11
C THR A 4 15.75 13.48 22.18
N GLN A 5 14.81 12.99 23.00
CA GLN A 5 15.03 11.73 23.72
C GLN A 5 15.07 10.66 22.64
N THR A 6 16.26 10.19 22.31
CA THR A 6 16.44 8.88 21.67
C THR A 6 15.94 7.85 22.69
N SER A 7 14.64 7.54 22.64
CA SER A 7 14.05 6.52 23.51
C SER A 7 14.71 5.19 23.15
N LYS A 8 15.53 4.65 24.05
CA LYS A 8 16.18 3.36 23.87
C LYS A 8 15.08 2.30 23.67
N ILE A 9 15.02 1.71 22.47
CA ILE A 9 14.07 0.64 22.17
C ILE A 9 14.37 -0.55 23.07
N GLU A 10 13.38 -1.00 23.82
CA GLU A 10 13.51 -2.21 24.63
C GLU A 10 13.40 -3.44 23.71
N ILE A 11 14.38 -4.35 23.76
CA ILE A 11 14.41 -5.54 22.90
C ILE A 11 14.23 -6.80 23.76
N ARG A 12 13.17 -7.56 23.47
CA ARG A 12 12.87 -8.87 24.06
C ARG A 12 12.88 -9.91 22.95
N LYS A 13 13.98 -10.64 22.80
CA LYS A 13 14.11 -11.63 21.73
C LYS A 13 13.24 -12.87 22.00
N ALA A 14 12.67 -13.45 20.94
CA ALA A 14 12.02 -14.74 20.98
C ALA A 14 13.02 -15.83 21.38
N THR A 15 12.56 -16.81 22.17
CA THR A 15 13.40 -17.93 22.63
C THR A 15 13.73 -18.92 21.51
N SER A 16 12.92 -18.94 20.44
CA SER A 16 13.08 -19.79 19.27
C SER A 16 12.50 -19.09 18.04
N SER A 17 13.13 -19.27 16.88
CA SER A 17 12.57 -18.83 15.60
C SER A 17 11.66 -19.90 14.99
N LYS A 18 10.56 -19.47 14.35
CA LYS A 18 9.70 -20.35 13.55
C LYS A 18 10.06 -20.39 12.06
N ILE A 19 11.17 -19.76 11.65
CA ILE A 19 11.58 -19.62 10.24
C ILE A 19 11.77 -20.96 9.52
N SER A 20 12.26 -21.99 10.23
CA SER A 20 12.50 -23.33 9.66
C SER A 20 11.23 -24.07 9.27
N GLY A 21 10.06 -23.66 9.79
CA GLY A 21 8.76 -24.21 9.45
C GLY A 21 8.07 -23.50 8.27
N VAL A 22 8.73 -22.55 7.62
CA VAL A 22 8.13 -21.72 6.57
C VAL A 22 8.59 -22.17 5.19
N ASP A 23 7.61 -22.52 4.35
CA ASP A 23 7.85 -22.72 2.92
C ASP A 23 7.81 -21.37 2.19
N PHE A 24 9.00 -20.79 1.99
CA PHE A 24 9.13 -19.52 1.28
C PHE A 24 8.76 -19.60 -0.21
N GLN A 25 8.63 -20.80 -0.80
CA GLN A 25 8.25 -20.97 -2.20
C GLN A 25 6.74 -20.92 -2.43
N ASN A 26 5.94 -21.13 -1.37
CA ASN A 26 4.48 -21.20 -1.45
C ASN A 26 3.83 -20.27 -0.40
N LEU A 27 4.13 -18.98 -0.47
CA LEU A 27 3.62 -17.99 0.47
C LEU A 27 2.27 -17.40 0.03
N SER A 28 1.26 -17.50 0.91
CA SER A 28 0.08 -16.64 0.84
C SER A 28 0.41 -15.26 1.43
N PHE A 29 0.20 -14.20 0.64
CA PHE A 29 0.53 -12.84 1.03
C PHE A 29 -0.14 -12.44 2.37
N GLY A 30 0.66 -12.04 3.36
CA GLY A 30 0.15 -11.59 4.66
C GLY A 30 -0.36 -12.69 5.59
N ALA A 31 -0.12 -13.98 5.28
CA ALA A 31 -0.56 -15.09 6.12
C ALA A 31 0.51 -15.55 7.14
N VAL A 32 1.79 -15.39 6.79
CA VAL A 32 2.93 -15.73 7.66
C VAL A 32 3.56 -14.45 8.19
N PHE A 33 3.91 -14.42 9.46
CA PHE A 33 4.57 -13.29 10.12
C PHE A 33 5.90 -13.73 10.72
N THR A 34 6.84 -12.81 10.89
CA THR A 34 8.16 -13.08 11.48
C THR A 34 8.07 -13.36 13.00
N ASP A 35 9.22 -13.55 13.65
CA ASP A 35 9.30 -13.91 15.07
C ASP A 35 8.98 -12.76 16.01
N HIS A 36 9.16 -11.51 15.58
CA HIS A 36 9.00 -10.33 16.41
C HIS A 36 7.98 -9.35 15.82
N LEU A 37 7.52 -8.45 16.69
CA LEU A 37 6.82 -7.22 16.31
C LEU A 37 7.41 -6.04 17.07
N PHE A 38 7.24 -4.85 16.52
CA PHE A 38 7.47 -3.58 17.20
C PHE A 38 6.14 -3.04 17.73
N GLU A 39 6.13 -2.46 18.93
CA GLU A 39 5.01 -1.70 19.45
C GLU A 39 5.45 -0.45 20.25
N CYS A 40 4.64 0.59 20.22
CA CYS A 40 4.78 1.79 21.04
C CYS A 40 3.39 2.32 21.42
N ASP A 41 3.17 2.52 22.72
CA ASP A 41 1.93 3.08 23.24
C ASP A 41 1.97 4.61 23.22
N PHE A 42 0.80 5.23 23.03
CA PHE A 42 0.58 6.64 23.27
C PHE A 42 -0.43 6.77 24.41
N LYS A 43 -0.04 7.40 25.52
CA LYS A 43 -0.86 7.56 26.73
C LYS A 43 -0.53 8.89 27.40
N ASN A 44 -1.51 9.50 28.07
CA ASN A 44 -1.33 10.78 28.77
C ASN A 44 -0.74 11.90 27.89
N GLY A 45 -1.03 11.88 26.59
CA GLY A 45 -0.53 12.87 25.63
C GLY A 45 0.89 12.62 25.12
N GLU A 46 1.54 11.50 25.48
CA GLU A 46 2.93 11.22 25.13
C GLU A 46 3.12 9.80 24.58
N TRP A 47 4.07 9.67 23.63
CA TRP A 47 4.57 8.37 23.20
C TRP A 47 5.43 7.76 24.30
N GLN A 48 5.16 6.51 24.63
CA GLN A 48 5.85 5.74 25.66
C GLN A 48 7.14 5.12 25.10
N ASN A 49 7.85 4.35 25.93
CA ASN A 49 9.03 3.64 25.46
C ASN A 49 8.66 2.54 24.44
N PRO A 50 9.27 2.53 23.24
CA PRO A 50 9.01 1.51 22.25
C PRO A 50 9.64 0.17 22.62
N VAL A 51 8.99 -0.92 22.20
CA VAL A 51 9.40 -2.30 22.50
C VAL A 51 9.39 -3.15 21.24
N ILE A 52 10.45 -3.92 21.00
CA ILE A 52 10.46 -5.05 20.09
C ILE A 52 10.36 -6.32 20.92
N LYS A 53 9.36 -7.16 20.64
CA LYS A 53 9.07 -8.38 21.42
C LYS A 53 8.58 -9.51 20.52
N PRO A 54 8.48 -10.76 21.02
CA PRO A 54 7.98 -11.87 20.22
C PRO A 54 6.56 -11.59 19.73
N TYR A 55 6.28 -11.97 18.47
CA TYR A 55 4.97 -11.84 17.87
C TYR A 55 3.93 -12.62 18.68
N ALA A 56 2.87 -11.94 19.12
CA ALA A 56 1.81 -12.54 19.92
C ALA A 56 0.48 -11.79 19.72
N PRO A 57 -0.67 -12.44 20.01
CA PRO A 57 -1.94 -11.74 20.11
C PRO A 57 -1.89 -10.59 21.13
N ILE A 58 -2.64 -9.52 20.86
CA ILE A 58 -2.77 -8.37 21.75
C ILE A 58 -4.00 -8.53 22.66
N LEU A 59 -3.86 -8.19 23.94
CA LEU A 59 -4.97 -8.07 24.87
C LEU A 59 -5.57 -6.65 24.73
N MET A 60 -6.88 -6.56 24.51
CA MET A 60 -7.58 -5.29 24.32
C MET A 60 -8.86 -5.23 25.15
N ASP A 61 -9.20 -4.03 25.59
CA ASP A 61 -10.49 -3.77 26.24
C ASP A 61 -11.63 -3.88 25.20
N PRO A 62 -12.74 -4.58 25.49
CA PRO A 62 -13.86 -4.68 24.54
C PRO A 62 -14.48 -3.33 24.15
N SER A 63 -14.32 -2.31 24.99
CA SER A 63 -14.78 -0.94 24.75
C SER A 63 -13.74 -0.06 24.04
N SER A 64 -12.57 -0.60 23.65
CA SER A 64 -11.57 0.16 22.88
C SER A 64 -12.19 0.74 21.61
N LYS A 65 -12.00 2.05 21.40
CA LYS A 65 -12.66 2.81 20.33
C LYS A 65 -12.41 2.30 18.91
N VAL A 66 -11.30 1.59 18.66
CA VAL A 66 -11.08 0.95 17.35
C VAL A 66 -12.21 -0.02 16.98
N PHE A 67 -12.81 -0.73 17.94
CA PHE A 67 -13.88 -1.70 17.69
C PHE A 67 -15.24 -1.05 17.40
N HIS A 68 -15.45 0.18 17.87
CA HIS A 68 -16.74 0.87 17.78
C HIS A 68 -16.78 1.95 16.70
N TYR A 69 -15.64 2.62 16.47
CA TYR A 69 -15.55 3.78 15.58
C TYR A 69 -14.46 3.67 14.50
N GLY A 70 -13.74 2.54 14.44
CA GLY A 70 -12.81 2.26 13.35
C GLY A 70 -11.64 3.25 13.22
N GLN A 71 -11.30 3.98 14.29
CA GLN A 71 -10.20 4.95 14.30
C GLN A 71 -8.85 4.20 14.24
N ALA A 72 -8.46 3.84 13.02
CA ALA A 72 -7.26 3.08 12.71
C ALA A 72 -6.69 3.45 11.34
N ILE A 73 -5.37 3.47 11.25
CA ILE A 73 -4.60 3.72 10.02
C ILE A 73 -3.52 2.66 9.86
N PHE A 74 -3.02 2.50 8.64
CA PHE A 74 -1.92 1.58 8.36
C PHE A 74 -1.04 2.07 7.21
N GLU A 75 0.12 1.43 7.07
CA GLU A 75 0.97 1.52 5.88
C GLU A 75 1.32 0.16 5.28
N GLY A 76 1.91 0.20 4.08
CA GLY A 76 2.48 -0.94 3.38
C GLY A 76 3.72 -0.55 2.60
N MET A 77 4.85 -1.10 3.00
CA MET A 77 6.13 -0.99 2.27
C MET A 77 6.80 -2.36 2.18
N LYS A 78 7.95 -2.42 1.51
CA LYS A 78 8.72 -3.65 1.33
C LYS A 78 10.20 -3.42 1.60
N ALA A 79 10.83 -4.45 2.15
CA ALA A 79 12.28 -4.63 2.20
C ALA A 79 12.71 -5.73 1.22
N TYR A 80 13.88 -5.56 0.62
CA TYR A 80 14.49 -6.46 -0.37
C TYR A 80 15.90 -6.80 0.06
N LYS A 81 16.36 -8.02 -0.20
CA LYS A 81 17.73 -8.45 0.13
C LYS A 81 18.55 -8.58 -1.15
N ASP A 82 19.68 -7.90 -1.20
CA ASP A 82 20.59 -7.95 -2.35
C ASP A 82 21.55 -9.15 -2.29
N ASP A 83 22.40 -9.28 -3.31
CA ASP A 83 23.38 -10.37 -3.40
C ASP A 83 24.46 -10.31 -2.31
N ASN A 84 24.72 -9.13 -1.73
CA ASN A 84 25.63 -8.93 -0.60
C ASN A 84 25.00 -9.26 0.77
N ASN A 85 23.73 -9.66 0.79
CA ASN A 85 22.89 -9.83 1.99
C ASN A 85 22.47 -8.54 2.69
N ASP A 86 22.70 -7.38 2.07
CA ASP A 86 22.20 -6.13 2.61
C ASP A 86 20.68 -6.04 2.41
N VAL A 87 19.98 -5.50 3.40
CA VAL A 87 18.54 -5.27 3.32
C VAL A 87 18.28 -3.82 2.94
N TRP A 88 17.41 -3.62 1.95
CA TRP A 88 17.09 -2.32 1.37
C TRP A 88 15.60 -2.03 1.42
N LEU A 89 15.25 -0.82 1.82
CA LEU A 89 13.91 -0.26 1.78
C LEU A 89 13.72 0.58 0.52
N PHE A 90 12.49 0.65 0.02
CA PHE A 90 12.12 1.51 -1.10
C PHE A 90 11.24 2.67 -0.63
N ARG A 91 11.76 3.90 -0.74
CA ARG A 91 11.12 5.18 -0.37
C ARG A 91 10.44 5.18 1.01
N PRO A 92 11.10 4.68 2.08
CA PRO A 92 10.46 4.57 3.39
C PRO A 92 10.10 5.94 3.99
N ASP A 93 10.79 7.02 3.60
CA ASP A 93 10.49 8.39 4.01
C ASP A 93 9.10 8.85 3.51
N GLU A 94 8.73 8.49 2.28
CA GLU A 94 7.41 8.79 1.73
C GLU A 94 6.30 7.99 2.44
N ASN A 95 6.59 6.74 2.85
CA ASN A 95 5.68 5.96 3.66
C ASN A 95 5.47 6.59 5.04
N PHE A 96 6.54 7.05 5.69
CA PHE A 96 6.49 7.74 6.98
C PHE A 96 5.65 9.03 6.89
N LYS A 97 5.92 9.89 5.90
CA LYS A 97 5.12 11.11 5.66
C LYS A 97 3.63 10.79 5.47
N ARG A 98 3.32 9.78 4.63
CA ARG A 98 1.93 9.39 4.37
C ARG A 98 1.23 8.78 5.59
N PHE A 99 1.97 8.07 6.44
CA PHE A 99 1.44 7.55 7.70
C PHE A 99 1.00 8.69 8.62
N ASN A 100 1.85 9.70 8.83
CA ASN A 100 1.50 10.85 9.66
C ASN A 100 0.43 11.75 9.03
N ASN A 101 0.41 11.92 7.71
CA ASN A 101 -0.72 12.58 7.03
C ASN A 101 -2.05 11.86 7.30
N SER A 102 -2.03 10.52 7.35
CA SER A 102 -3.22 9.72 7.71
C SER A 102 -3.58 9.90 9.19
N ALA A 103 -2.60 9.99 10.09
CA ALA A 103 -2.82 10.23 11.51
C ALA A 103 -3.51 11.57 11.74
N VAL A 104 -2.99 12.65 11.15
CA VAL A 104 -3.59 14.00 11.21
C VAL A 104 -5.03 13.97 10.70
N ARG A 105 -5.27 13.35 9.52
CA ARG A 105 -6.62 13.28 8.94
C ARG A 105 -7.63 12.54 9.82
N MET A 106 -7.15 11.53 10.58
CA MET A 106 -7.94 10.69 11.48
C MET A 106 -7.96 11.18 12.93
N ALA A 107 -7.46 12.40 13.19
CA ALA A 107 -7.34 12.98 14.53
C ALA A 107 -6.58 12.07 15.52
N MET A 108 -5.48 11.48 15.06
CA MET A 108 -4.57 10.62 15.82
C MET A 108 -3.22 11.33 15.99
N PRO A 109 -2.43 11.01 17.04
CA PRO A 109 -1.10 11.60 17.22
C PRO A 109 -0.17 11.19 16.09
N GLU A 110 0.63 12.14 15.60
CA GLU A 110 1.74 11.83 14.69
C GLU A 110 2.79 11.00 15.42
N VAL A 111 3.36 10.01 14.73
CA VAL A 111 4.46 9.19 15.23
C VAL A 111 5.78 9.90 14.93
N PRO A 112 6.64 10.16 15.94
CA PRO A 112 7.98 10.68 15.72
C PRO A 112 8.81 9.78 14.80
N GLU A 113 9.66 10.38 13.97
CA GLU A 113 10.53 9.63 13.05
C GLU A 113 11.44 8.65 13.80
N ALA A 114 11.98 9.04 14.96
CA ALA A 114 12.79 8.17 15.80
C ALA A 114 12.03 6.93 16.32
N ILE A 115 10.70 7.00 16.46
CA ILE A 115 9.89 5.83 16.84
C ILE A 115 9.59 4.98 15.61
N PHE A 116 9.23 5.59 14.49
CA PHE A 116 8.85 4.88 13.28
C PHE A 116 10.05 4.25 12.58
N MET A 117 11.05 5.06 12.22
CA MET A 117 12.18 4.66 11.38
C MET A 117 13.22 3.87 12.17
N ASP A 118 13.60 4.30 13.38
CA ASP A 118 14.57 3.52 14.18
C ASP A 118 13.95 2.19 14.62
N GLY A 119 12.66 2.20 14.99
CA GLY A 119 11.88 1.00 15.29
C GLY A 119 11.81 0.01 14.12
N LEU A 120 11.56 0.53 12.91
CA LEU A 120 11.56 -0.26 11.68
C LEU A 120 12.94 -0.87 11.38
N ASN A 121 14.00 -0.06 11.45
CA ASN A 121 15.36 -0.54 11.18
C ASN A 121 15.76 -1.63 12.17
N GLU A 122 15.54 -1.41 13.47
CA GLU A 122 15.90 -2.40 14.50
C GLU A 122 15.08 -3.69 14.38
N LEU A 123 13.79 -3.60 14.06
CA LEU A 123 12.96 -4.79 13.81
C LEU A 123 13.46 -5.59 12.59
N LEU A 124 13.78 -4.92 11.49
CA LEU A 124 14.34 -5.56 10.29
C LEU A 124 15.71 -6.18 10.53
N LYS A 125 16.57 -5.57 11.36
CA LYS A 125 17.85 -6.14 11.77
C LYS A 125 17.69 -7.45 12.55
N ILE A 126 16.73 -7.48 13.48
CA ILE A 126 16.46 -8.65 14.32
C ILE A 126 15.91 -9.79 13.45
N ASP A 127 14.96 -9.50 12.57
CA ASP A 127 14.30 -10.49 11.72
C ASP A 127 14.90 -10.59 10.31
N GLN A 128 16.14 -10.14 10.10
CA GLN A 128 16.75 -10.04 8.76
C GLN A 128 16.84 -11.39 8.03
N GLU A 129 16.95 -12.50 8.77
CA GLU A 129 17.01 -13.85 8.20
C GLU A 129 15.72 -14.21 7.45
N TRP A 130 14.59 -13.60 7.83
CA TRP A 130 13.30 -13.80 7.17
C TRP A 130 13.21 -13.13 5.79
N VAL A 131 14.08 -12.15 5.50
CA VAL A 131 14.13 -11.49 4.20
C VAL A 131 14.91 -12.40 3.23
N GLN A 132 14.21 -13.13 2.37
CA GLN A 132 14.86 -14.04 1.41
C GLN A 132 15.42 -13.28 0.20
N LYS A 133 16.52 -13.80 -0.36
CA LYS A 133 17.05 -13.35 -1.66
C LYS A 133 16.18 -13.85 -2.81
N GLY A 134 16.48 -13.34 -4.00
CA GLY A 134 15.93 -13.83 -5.25
C GLY A 134 14.83 -12.95 -5.80
N ASN A 135 14.74 -12.92 -7.13
CA ASN A 135 13.76 -12.11 -7.83
C ASN A 135 12.34 -12.52 -7.42
N GLY A 136 11.54 -11.53 -7.00
CA GLY A 136 10.19 -11.74 -6.52
C GLY A 136 10.06 -12.05 -5.02
N SER A 137 11.16 -12.23 -4.30
CA SER A 137 11.16 -12.32 -2.83
C SER A 137 11.20 -10.93 -2.21
N SER A 138 10.39 -10.68 -1.20
CA SER A 138 10.41 -9.45 -0.41
C SER A 138 9.93 -9.68 1.01
N MET A 139 10.25 -8.76 1.91
CA MET A 139 9.62 -8.66 3.22
C MET A 139 8.59 -7.56 3.18
N TYR A 140 7.30 -7.90 3.26
CA TYR A 140 6.25 -6.90 3.39
C TYR A 140 6.19 -6.38 4.83
N ILE A 141 6.08 -5.07 4.95
CA ILE A 141 6.14 -4.33 6.22
C ILE A 141 4.81 -3.63 6.42
N ARG A 142 4.18 -3.88 7.57
CA ARG A 142 2.87 -3.36 7.96
C ARG A 142 2.97 -2.51 9.23
N PRO A 143 3.33 -1.22 9.11
CA PRO A 143 3.09 -0.25 10.17
C PRO A 143 1.58 0.01 10.33
N PHE A 144 1.08 0.15 11.54
CA PHE A 144 -0.33 0.51 11.79
C PHE A 144 -0.52 1.13 13.16
N MET A 145 -1.56 1.95 13.30
CA MET A 145 -1.93 2.58 14.56
C MET A 145 -3.43 2.41 14.81
N ILE A 146 -3.79 2.05 16.04
CA ILE A 146 -5.17 1.83 16.47
C ILE A 146 -5.51 2.63 17.73
N ALA A 147 -6.74 3.10 17.82
CA ALA A 147 -7.30 3.72 19.03
C ALA A 147 -7.57 2.68 20.11
N THR A 148 -6.82 2.72 21.21
CA THR A 148 -6.93 1.76 22.32
C THR A 148 -7.73 2.28 23.52
N GLY A 149 -7.95 3.59 23.60
CA GLY A 149 -8.71 4.22 24.68
C GLY A 149 -10.10 3.62 24.83
N ALA A 150 -10.48 3.38 26.08
CA ALA A 150 -11.74 2.73 26.45
C ALA A 150 -12.93 3.70 26.35
N GLY A 151 -14.11 3.15 26.07
CA GLY A 151 -15.38 3.87 26.10
C GLY A 151 -16.07 4.02 24.75
N VAL A 152 -17.40 4.06 24.82
CA VAL A 152 -18.32 4.16 23.68
C VAL A 152 -18.83 5.58 23.46
N VAL A 153 -18.01 6.58 23.77
CA VAL A 153 -18.28 7.97 23.41
C VAL A 153 -17.63 8.23 22.06
N ALA A 154 -18.40 8.78 21.11
CA ALA A 154 -17.96 9.07 19.76
C ALA A 154 -17.09 10.35 19.71
N ASN A 155 -15.87 10.25 20.21
CA ASN A 155 -14.83 11.28 20.12
C ASN A 155 -13.46 10.63 19.86
N PRO A 156 -12.45 11.38 19.36
CA PRO A 156 -11.10 10.85 19.19
C PRO A 156 -10.59 10.17 20.47
N SER A 157 -9.81 9.11 20.31
CA SER A 157 -9.16 8.44 21.42
C SER A 157 -8.10 9.33 22.09
N ASP A 158 -7.87 9.10 23.37
CA ASP A 158 -6.78 9.65 24.17
C ASP A 158 -5.58 8.68 24.23
N GLU A 159 -5.83 7.38 24.07
CA GLU A 159 -4.79 6.36 23.97
C GLU A 159 -4.73 5.70 22.58
N TYR A 160 -3.52 5.43 22.11
CA TYR A 160 -3.26 4.75 20.84
C TYR A 160 -2.14 3.73 20.99
N LYS A 161 -2.06 2.79 20.06
CA LYS A 161 -0.92 1.87 19.93
C LYS A 161 -0.45 1.86 18.48
N PHE A 162 0.83 2.20 18.27
CA PHE A 162 1.53 2.06 17.00
C PHE A 162 2.30 0.73 16.99
N MET A 163 2.25 -0.01 15.89
CA MET A 163 2.89 -1.31 15.74
C MET A 163 3.46 -1.49 14.34
N ILE A 164 4.48 -2.34 14.21
CA ILE A 164 5.02 -2.78 12.92
C ILE A 164 5.09 -4.30 12.90
N LEU A 165 4.48 -4.90 11.87
CA LEU A 165 4.58 -6.34 11.59
C LEU A 165 5.38 -6.56 10.31
N LEU A 166 6.11 -7.68 10.27
CA LEU A 166 6.83 -8.14 9.09
C LEU A 166 6.21 -9.45 8.59
N SER A 167 6.04 -9.57 7.28
CA SER A 167 5.47 -10.75 6.62
C SER A 167 6.25 -11.04 5.34
N PRO A 168 6.90 -12.22 5.20
CA PRO A 168 7.55 -12.57 3.96
C PRO A 168 6.51 -12.65 2.84
N ALA A 169 6.87 -12.14 1.67
CA ALA A 169 6.00 -12.07 0.51
C ALA A 169 6.76 -12.51 -0.75
N GLN A 170 6.16 -13.42 -1.51
CA GLN A 170 6.56 -13.67 -2.89
C GLN A 170 5.74 -12.82 -3.86
N SER A 171 6.24 -12.71 -5.10
CA SER A 171 5.55 -12.05 -6.20
C SER A 171 4.09 -12.48 -6.27
N TYR A 172 3.23 -11.47 -6.34
CA TYR A 172 1.78 -11.61 -6.43
C TYR A 172 1.40 -12.16 -7.82
N TYR A 173 1.61 -13.45 -8.04
CA TYR A 173 1.16 -14.14 -9.25
C TYR A 173 -0.07 -14.97 -8.92
N ALA A 174 -1.26 -14.39 -9.11
CA ALA A 174 -2.46 -15.18 -9.27
C ALA A 174 -3.54 -14.38 -10.03
N GLY A 175 -3.77 -14.79 -11.27
CA GLY A 175 -5.03 -14.54 -11.98
C GLY A 175 -5.03 -13.40 -13.00
N GLU A 176 -5.87 -13.57 -14.01
CA GLU A 176 -6.32 -12.48 -14.86
C GLU A 176 -7.16 -11.52 -14.04
N VAL A 177 -6.86 -10.21 -14.10
CA VAL A 177 -7.69 -9.19 -13.45
C VAL A 177 -8.63 -8.60 -14.49
N LYS A 178 -9.91 -8.93 -14.38
CA LYS A 178 -11.01 -8.23 -15.05
C LYS A 178 -11.65 -7.28 -14.06
N VAL A 179 -12.08 -6.12 -14.54
CA VAL A 179 -12.65 -5.08 -13.69
C VAL A 179 -14.03 -4.65 -14.13
N ILE A 180 -14.82 -4.12 -13.21
CA ILE A 180 -16.06 -3.41 -13.53
C ILE A 180 -15.90 -1.94 -13.16
N ILE A 181 -16.33 -1.04 -14.02
CA ILE A 181 -16.35 0.40 -13.72
C ILE A 181 -17.52 0.67 -12.79
N ALA A 182 -17.27 1.36 -11.68
CA ALA A 182 -18.30 1.69 -10.72
C ALA A 182 -19.30 2.71 -11.30
N GLU A 183 -20.60 2.39 -11.21
CA GLU A 183 -21.70 3.26 -11.68
C GLU A 183 -22.56 3.81 -10.54
N HIS A 184 -22.39 3.28 -9.32
CA HIS A 184 -23.24 3.63 -8.17
C HIS A 184 -22.46 3.75 -6.85
N TYR A 185 -21.55 2.80 -6.56
CA TYR A 185 -20.76 2.85 -5.34
C TYR A 185 -19.50 3.69 -5.54
N SER A 186 -19.24 4.59 -4.60
CA SER A 186 -18.03 5.42 -4.61
C SER A 186 -17.05 4.95 -3.53
N ARG A 187 -15.76 5.00 -3.84
CA ARG A 187 -14.70 4.63 -2.89
C ARG A 187 -14.52 5.68 -1.79
N ALA A 188 -14.65 6.95 -2.16
CA ALA A 188 -14.46 8.10 -1.31
C ALA A 188 -15.17 9.32 -1.94
N ALA A 189 -15.50 10.30 -1.09
CA ALA A 189 -16.12 11.57 -1.47
C ALA A 189 -15.24 12.76 -1.09
N ASN A 190 -15.47 13.93 -1.70
CA ASN A 190 -14.75 15.16 -1.35
C ASN A 190 -15.09 15.56 0.10
N GLY A 191 -14.10 16.05 0.84
CA GLY A 191 -14.17 16.25 2.29
C GLY A 191 -14.08 14.96 3.10
N GLY A 192 -14.04 13.78 2.46
CA GLY A 192 -13.91 12.48 3.10
C GLY A 192 -12.49 12.16 3.59
N ILE A 193 -12.26 10.88 3.90
CA ILE A 193 -10.96 10.36 4.37
C ILE A 193 -10.22 9.58 3.27
N GLY A 194 -10.63 9.71 2.00
CA GLY A 194 -10.13 8.89 0.90
C GLY A 194 -8.61 8.95 0.69
N ALA A 195 -8.01 10.11 0.89
CA ALA A 195 -6.57 10.33 0.79
C ALA A 195 -5.76 9.78 1.98
N ALA A 196 -6.42 9.41 3.09
CA ALA A 196 -5.78 8.75 4.21
C ALA A 196 -5.80 7.23 4.03
N LYS A 197 -4.74 6.56 4.49
CA LYS A 197 -4.69 5.10 4.51
C LYS A 197 -5.36 4.55 5.77
N ALA A 198 -6.63 4.91 5.94
CA ALA A 198 -7.48 4.55 7.07
C ALA A 198 -8.18 3.21 6.84
N ALA A 199 -8.35 2.41 7.89
CA ALA A 199 -8.97 1.09 7.80
C ALA A 199 -10.41 1.13 7.27
N GLY A 200 -11.20 2.14 7.67
CA GLY A 200 -12.58 2.32 7.24
C GLY A 200 -12.76 2.44 5.73
N ASN A 201 -11.79 3.04 5.02
CA ASN A 201 -11.81 3.14 3.56
C ASN A 201 -11.83 1.77 2.88
N TYR A 202 -11.17 0.77 3.47
CA TYR A 202 -11.06 -0.57 2.89
C TYR A 202 -12.30 -1.39 3.24
N ALA A 203 -12.76 -1.30 4.49
CA ALA A 203 -13.97 -2.00 4.93
C ALA A 203 -15.21 -1.61 4.09
N ALA A 204 -15.35 -0.32 3.76
CA ALA A 204 -16.45 0.19 2.93
C ALA A 204 -16.47 -0.38 1.50
N GLN A 205 -15.32 -0.83 0.99
CA GLN A 205 -15.20 -1.34 -0.39
C GLN A 205 -15.57 -2.82 -0.51
N PHE A 206 -15.59 -3.59 0.58
CA PHE A 206 -15.75 -5.04 0.50
C PHE A 206 -17.10 -5.47 -0.08
N TYR A 207 -18.19 -4.76 0.25
CA TYR A 207 -19.50 -5.11 -0.29
C TYR A 207 -19.60 -4.87 -1.81
N PRO A 208 -19.26 -3.69 -2.37
CA PRO A 208 -19.23 -3.50 -3.82
C PRO A 208 -18.26 -4.46 -4.54
N THR A 209 -17.08 -4.71 -3.97
CA THR A 209 -16.13 -5.67 -4.54
C THR A 209 -16.70 -7.09 -4.55
N ASN A 210 -17.46 -7.48 -3.54
CA ASN A 210 -18.14 -8.79 -3.54
C ASN A 210 -19.23 -8.89 -4.61
N LEU A 211 -19.92 -7.80 -4.93
CA LEU A 211 -20.86 -7.77 -6.07
C LEU A 211 -20.10 -7.97 -7.39
N ALA A 212 -19.04 -7.20 -7.61
CA ALA A 212 -18.17 -7.36 -8.78
C ALA A 212 -17.63 -8.80 -8.94
N ASN A 213 -17.18 -9.41 -7.83
CA ASN A 213 -16.70 -10.79 -7.83
C ASN A 213 -17.79 -11.80 -8.23
N LYS A 214 -19.04 -11.60 -7.80
CA LYS A 214 -20.18 -12.46 -8.20
C LYS A 214 -20.46 -12.35 -9.70
N ASP A 215 -20.21 -11.19 -10.28
CA ASP A 215 -20.37 -10.92 -11.71
C ASP A 215 -19.13 -11.33 -12.54
N GLY A 216 -18.11 -11.91 -11.91
CA GLY A 216 -16.91 -12.44 -12.58
C GLY A 216 -15.74 -11.46 -12.67
N PHE A 217 -15.81 -10.29 -12.03
CA PHE A 217 -14.78 -9.25 -12.03
C PHE A 217 -14.01 -9.24 -10.70
N GLN A 218 -12.68 -9.28 -10.75
CA GLN A 218 -11.84 -9.40 -9.55
C GLN A 218 -11.68 -8.09 -8.79
N GLN A 219 -11.89 -6.95 -9.46
CA GLN A 219 -11.73 -5.61 -8.88
C GLN A 219 -12.74 -4.62 -9.49
N VAL A 220 -12.89 -3.49 -8.82
CA VAL A 220 -13.71 -2.35 -9.29
C VAL A 220 -12.77 -1.23 -9.73
N ILE A 221 -12.97 -0.63 -10.90
CA ILE A 221 -12.42 0.71 -11.16
C ILE A 221 -13.41 1.72 -10.58
N TRP A 222 -12.99 2.39 -9.53
CA TRP A 222 -13.77 3.42 -8.86
C TRP A 222 -13.86 4.67 -9.72
N THR A 223 -15.03 5.30 -9.65
CA THR A 223 -15.31 6.58 -10.29
C THR A 223 -15.66 7.64 -9.24
N ASP A 224 -15.73 8.90 -9.66
CA ASP A 224 -16.06 9.99 -8.77
C ASP A 224 -17.44 9.86 -8.11
N ASP A 225 -17.56 10.40 -6.90
CA ASP A 225 -18.73 10.28 -6.05
C ASP A 225 -19.95 11.05 -6.54
N ALA A 226 -19.73 12.11 -7.32
CA ALA A 226 -20.79 13.02 -7.72
C ALA A 226 -21.46 12.60 -9.03
N THR A 227 -20.67 12.18 -10.02
CA THR A 227 -21.15 11.95 -11.38
C THR A 227 -20.87 10.55 -11.90
N HIS A 228 -19.99 9.78 -11.25
CA HIS A 228 -19.52 8.48 -11.73
C HIS A 228 -18.96 8.52 -13.18
N THR A 229 -18.38 9.65 -13.59
CA THR A 229 -17.83 9.85 -14.95
C THR A 229 -16.31 9.91 -15.01
N LYS A 230 -15.63 10.12 -13.88
CA LYS A 230 -14.18 10.29 -13.80
C LYS A 230 -13.57 9.07 -13.11
N LEU A 231 -12.60 8.43 -13.75
CA LEU A 231 -11.90 7.24 -13.26
C LEU A 231 -10.88 7.64 -12.19
N GLU A 232 -10.76 6.83 -11.12
CA GLU A 232 -9.97 7.19 -9.92
C GLU A 232 -8.90 6.17 -9.54
N GLU A 233 -9.33 4.97 -9.13
CA GLU A 233 -8.49 3.90 -8.60
C GLU A 233 -9.04 2.53 -9.04
N ALA A 234 -8.20 1.50 -9.10
CA ALA A 234 -8.59 0.12 -9.38
C ALA A 234 -8.43 -0.73 -8.11
N GLY A 235 -9.54 -1.07 -7.46
CA GLY A 235 -9.55 -1.74 -6.17
C GLY A 235 -8.87 -0.88 -5.12
N THR A 236 -7.70 -1.32 -4.66
CA THR A 236 -6.85 -0.60 -3.69
C THR A 236 -5.55 -0.09 -4.31
N MET A 237 -5.56 0.17 -5.61
CA MET A 237 -4.40 0.62 -6.39
C MET A 237 -4.75 1.89 -7.16
N ASN A 238 -3.78 2.78 -7.36
CA ASN A 238 -3.94 3.80 -8.39
C ASN A 238 -4.04 3.13 -9.77
N VAL A 239 -4.71 3.76 -10.72
CA VAL A 239 -4.91 3.20 -12.07
C VAL A 239 -4.23 4.07 -13.13
N PHE A 240 -3.69 3.40 -14.14
CA PHE A 240 -3.10 3.99 -15.33
C PHE A 240 -3.78 3.45 -16.58
N PHE A 241 -3.86 4.29 -17.59
CA PHE A 241 -4.43 3.97 -18.90
C PHE A 241 -3.44 4.40 -19.98
N ARG A 242 -3.15 3.54 -20.95
CA ARG A 242 -2.40 3.95 -22.14
C ARG A 242 -3.36 4.11 -23.30
N ILE A 243 -3.53 5.35 -23.77
CA ILE A 243 -4.28 5.66 -24.98
C ILE A 243 -3.29 6.15 -26.03
N ASN A 244 -3.20 5.43 -27.16
CA ASN A 244 -2.12 5.56 -28.13
C ASN A 244 -0.74 5.44 -27.45
N ASP A 245 0.07 6.48 -27.53
CA ASP A 245 1.42 6.55 -26.93
C ASP A 245 1.48 7.46 -25.70
N THR A 246 0.33 7.80 -25.11
CA THR A 246 0.24 8.61 -23.90
C THR A 246 -0.22 7.76 -22.71
N LEU A 247 0.55 7.81 -21.63
CA LEU A 247 0.22 7.20 -20.35
C LEU A 247 -0.56 8.21 -19.48
N LEU A 248 -1.80 7.87 -19.16
CA LEU A 248 -2.74 8.71 -18.42
C LEU A 248 -2.94 8.18 -16.99
N THR A 249 -3.06 9.07 -16.02
CA THR A 249 -3.56 8.75 -14.67
C THR A 249 -4.21 9.96 -14.03
N ALA A 250 -5.22 9.74 -13.19
CA ALA A 250 -5.89 10.82 -12.47
C ALA A 250 -4.93 11.51 -11.48
N PRO A 251 -5.08 12.84 -11.24
CA PRO A 251 -4.35 13.53 -10.18
C PRO A 251 -4.74 12.98 -8.81
N THR A 252 -3.85 13.08 -7.84
CA THR A 252 -4.19 12.81 -6.45
C THR A 252 -5.18 13.86 -5.95
N SER A 253 -6.02 13.47 -5.00
CA SER A 253 -7.05 14.35 -4.42
C SER A 253 -7.47 13.83 -3.06
N GLU A 254 -8.43 14.47 -2.40
CA GLU A 254 -9.04 13.95 -1.17
C GLU A 254 -9.69 12.56 -1.35
N ARG A 255 -9.93 12.15 -2.60
CA ARG A 255 -10.54 10.89 -3.01
C ARG A 255 -9.57 9.92 -3.67
N ILE A 256 -8.35 10.34 -4.00
CA ILE A 256 -7.36 9.49 -4.67
C ILE A 256 -6.08 9.49 -3.85
N LEU A 257 -5.73 8.32 -3.34
CA LEU A 257 -4.54 8.16 -2.49
C LEU A 257 -3.26 8.56 -3.26
N ASP A 258 -2.37 9.32 -2.60
CA ASP A 258 -1.02 9.59 -3.14
C ASP A 258 -0.16 8.33 -3.03
N GLY A 259 -0.30 7.45 -4.02
CA GLY A 259 0.46 6.22 -4.13
C GLY A 259 1.93 6.44 -4.42
N ILE A 260 2.80 5.91 -3.57
CA ILE A 260 4.25 5.95 -3.78
C ILE A 260 4.65 5.23 -5.08
N THR A 261 4.02 4.09 -5.38
CA THR A 261 4.21 3.40 -6.66
C THR A 261 3.77 4.25 -7.83
N ARG A 262 2.57 4.87 -7.79
CA ARG A 262 2.10 5.81 -8.82
C ARG A 262 3.11 6.94 -9.06
N LYS A 263 3.56 7.59 -7.99
CA LYS A 263 4.56 8.67 -8.02
C LYS A 263 5.88 8.21 -8.67
N SER A 264 6.35 7.00 -8.34
CA SER A 264 7.56 6.44 -8.93
C SER A 264 7.41 6.04 -10.39
N LEU A 265 6.25 5.49 -10.80
CA LEU A 265 6.00 5.11 -12.19
C LEU A 265 5.92 6.34 -13.11
N ILE A 266 5.33 7.45 -12.67
CA ILE A 266 5.31 8.72 -13.41
C ILE A 266 6.75 9.20 -13.67
N ALA A 267 7.54 9.37 -12.61
CA ALA A 267 8.92 9.85 -12.72
C ALA A 267 9.81 8.91 -13.57
N MET A 268 9.57 7.61 -13.49
CA MET A 268 10.27 6.63 -14.32
C MET A 268 9.84 6.71 -15.79
N ALA A 269 8.55 6.82 -16.07
CA ALA A 269 8.05 6.99 -17.43
C ALA A 269 8.60 8.26 -18.10
N GLU A 270 8.62 9.39 -17.37
CA GLU A 270 9.22 10.65 -17.85
C GLU A 270 10.72 10.49 -18.16
N LYS A 271 11.47 9.81 -17.29
CA LYS A 271 12.90 9.54 -17.52
C LYS A 271 13.14 8.67 -18.75
N GLU A 272 12.24 7.74 -19.05
CA GLU A 272 12.29 6.90 -20.25
C GLU A 272 11.77 7.62 -21.51
N GLY A 273 11.39 8.89 -21.41
CA GLY A 273 10.89 9.67 -22.54
C GLY A 273 9.48 9.28 -22.98
N LEU A 274 8.70 8.61 -22.13
CA LEU A 274 7.30 8.30 -22.40
C LEU A 274 6.43 9.54 -22.17
N ASN A 275 5.42 9.75 -23.00
CA ASN A 275 4.45 10.82 -22.78
C ASN A 275 3.55 10.46 -21.60
N VAL A 276 3.51 11.32 -20.59
CA VAL A 276 2.67 11.14 -19.39
C VAL A 276 1.77 12.35 -19.21
N GLU A 277 0.47 12.12 -19.00
CA GLU A 277 -0.47 13.16 -18.60
C GLU A 277 -1.13 12.82 -17.27
N VAL A 278 -1.02 13.75 -16.31
CA VAL A 278 -1.72 13.69 -15.03
C VAL A 278 -2.95 14.59 -15.10
N ARG A 279 -4.10 14.01 -15.43
CA ARG A 279 -5.39 14.71 -15.56
C ARG A 279 -6.56 13.76 -15.28
N PRO A 280 -7.77 14.27 -15.00
CA PRO A 280 -8.96 13.43 -14.97
C PRO A 280 -9.09 12.63 -16.28
N VAL A 281 -9.37 11.33 -16.14
CA VAL A 281 -9.65 10.41 -17.25
C VAL A 281 -11.14 10.08 -17.19
N ILE A 282 -11.85 10.29 -18.29
CA ILE A 282 -13.32 10.16 -18.33
C ILE A 282 -13.71 8.75 -18.80
N VAL A 283 -14.78 8.20 -18.23
CA VAL A 283 -15.29 6.88 -18.61
C VAL A 283 -15.64 6.82 -20.10
N SER A 284 -16.27 7.87 -20.65
CA SER A 284 -16.60 7.95 -22.09
C SER A 284 -15.36 7.95 -22.97
N GLU A 285 -14.29 8.67 -22.59
CA GLU A 285 -13.00 8.67 -23.28
C GLU A 285 -12.40 7.26 -23.32
N LEU A 286 -12.42 6.55 -22.19
CA LEU A 286 -11.94 5.17 -22.10
C LEU A 286 -12.74 4.22 -23.02
N VAL A 287 -14.07 4.34 -23.01
CA VAL A 287 -14.97 3.50 -23.81
C VAL A 287 -14.80 3.78 -25.31
N GLU A 288 -14.68 5.05 -25.71
CA GLU A 288 -14.41 5.42 -27.10
C GLU A 288 -13.04 4.88 -27.55
N ALA A 289 -12.01 5.01 -26.70
CA ALA A 289 -10.68 4.50 -26.98
C ALA A 289 -10.66 2.97 -27.11
N ALA A 290 -11.44 2.25 -26.31
CA ALA A 290 -11.62 0.81 -26.43
C ALA A 290 -12.29 0.45 -27.77
N LYS A 291 -13.37 1.15 -28.15
CA LYS A 291 -14.12 0.89 -29.40
C LYS A 291 -13.30 1.14 -30.66
N ASN A 292 -12.47 2.19 -30.67
CA ASN A 292 -11.67 2.55 -31.84
C ASN A 292 -10.25 1.94 -31.84
N GLY A 293 -9.91 1.12 -30.83
CA GLY A 293 -8.63 0.42 -30.73
C GLY A 293 -7.43 1.29 -30.31
N SER A 294 -7.67 2.53 -29.88
CA SER A 294 -6.61 3.41 -29.36
C SER A 294 -6.25 3.12 -27.90
N LEU A 295 -7.14 2.50 -27.12
CA LEU A 295 -6.81 2.01 -25.78
C LEU A 295 -5.87 0.80 -25.88
N LYS A 296 -4.65 0.93 -25.35
CA LYS A 296 -3.59 -0.08 -25.46
C LYS A 296 -3.40 -0.89 -24.18
N GLU A 297 -3.41 -0.24 -23.02
CA GLU A 297 -3.14 -0.89 -21.74
C GLU A 297 -3.97 -0.26 -20.62
N ILE A 298 -4.35 -1.07 -19.64
CA ILE A 298 -4.88 -0.61 -18.35
C ILE A 298 -4.13 -1.39 -17.27
N PHE A 299 -3.65 -0.72 -16.23
CA PHE A 299 -3.03 -1.41 -15.10
C PHE A 299 -3.18 -0.65 -13.79
N GLY A 300 -3.33 -1.43 -12.71
CA GLY A 300 -3.26 -0.93 -11.34
C GLY A 300 -1.81 -0.86 -10.85
N ALA A 301 -1.49 0.12 -10.00
CA ALA A 301 -0.18 0.34 -9.40
C ALA A 301 -0.27 0.44 -7.87
N GLY A 302 0.55 -0.35 -7.16
CA GLY A 302 0.60 -0.33 -5.70
C GLY A 302 1.66 -1.27 -5.11
N THR A 303 2.02 -1.09 -3.84
CA THR A 303 3.13 -1.80 -3.18
C THR A 303 3.08 -3.33 -3.33
N ALA A 304 1.89 -3.94 -3.20
CA ALA A 304 1.74 -5.39 -3.18
C ALA A 304 2.12 -6.05 -4.52
N ALA A 305 1.50 -5.60 -5.61
CA ALA A 305 1.69 -6.17 -6.95
C ALA A 305 2.74 -5.44 -7.81
N VAL A 306 3.20 -4.27 -7.37
CA VAL A 306 3.93 -3.26 -8.16
C VAL A 306 3.06 -2.74 -9.32
N ILE A 307 2.81 -3.59 -10.31
CA ILE A 307 1.88 -3.39 -11.42
C ILE A 307 1.02 -4.64 -11.59
N SER A 308 -0.29 -4.43 -11.70
CA SER A 308 -1.31 -5.45 -12.01
C SER A 308 -2.00 -5.10 -13.32
N VAL A 309 -1.72 -5.86 -14.38
CA VAL A 309 -2.33 -5.66 -15.70
C VAL A 309 -3.80 -6.04 -15.68
N ILE A 310 -4.66 -5.20 -16.26
CA ILE A 310 -6.10 -5.44 -16.39
C ILE A 310 -6.39 -5.98 -17.79
N LYS A 311 -7.04 -7.15 -17.86
CA LYS A 311 -7.31 -7.91 -19.09
C LYS A 311 -8.60 -7.51 -19.80
N GLY A 312 -9.45 -6.75 -19.13
CA GLY A 312 -10.70 -6.25 -19.68
C GLY A 312 -11.51 -5.54 -18.62
N PHE A 313 -12.47 -4.74 -19.08
CA PHE A 313 -13.37 -4.01 -18.20
C PHE A 313 -14.81 -4.10 -18.68
N SER A 314 -15.76 -4.04 -17.74
CA SER A 314 -17.19 -3.89 -18.03
C SER A 314 -17.68 -2.50 -17.65
N TYR A 315 -18.57 -1.95 -18.47
CA TYR A 315 -19.30 -0.71 -18.20
C TYR A 315 -20.65 -0.76 -18.92
N GLN A 316 -21.74 -0.44 -18.21
CA GLN A 316 -23.11 -0.48 -18.77
C GLN A 316 -23.42 -1.80 -19.46
N ASP A 317 -23.09 -2.91 -18.79
CA ASP A 317 -23.27 -4.30 -19.26
C ASP A 317 -22.52 -4.67 -20.56
N VAL A 318 -21.61 -3.81 -21.05
CA VAL A 318 -20.75 -4.11 -22.18
C VAL A 318 -19.34 -4.43 -21.71
N TYR A 319 -18.85 -5.61 -22.07
CA TYR A 319 -17.49 -6.04 -21.78
C TYR A 319 -16.53 -5.67 -22.92
N TYR A 320 -15.40 -5.06 -22.54
CA TYR A 320 -14.30 -4.69 -23.43
C TYR A 320 -13.07 -5.52 -23.06
N GLU A 321 -12.64 -6.40 -23.96
CA GLU A 321 -11.43 -7.20 -23.78
C GLU A 321 -10.18 -6.41 -24.20
N MET A 322 -9.10 -6.55 -23.42
CA MET A 322 -7.81 -5.93 -23.72
C MET A 322 -6.88 -6.95 -24.36
N ALA A 323 -6.46 -6.68 -25.60
CA ALA A 323 -5.44 -7.48 -26.26
C ALA A 323 -4.05 -7.22 -25.66
N PRO A 324 -3.16 -8.23 -25.58
CA PRO A 324 -1.75 -8.01 -25.29
C PRO A 324 -1.10 -7.06 -26.30
N VAL A 325 -0.15 -6.25 -25.83
CA VAL A 325 0.66 -5.37 -26.69
C VAL A 325 2.12 -5.78 -26.61
N GLU A 326 2.83 -5.75 -27.74
CA GLU A 326 4.26 -6.13 -27.78
C GLU A 326 5.12 -5.13 -27.00
N ASN A 327 4.88 -3.82 -27.17
CA ASN A 327 5.62 -2.75 -26.52
C ASN A 327 4.94 -2.28 -25.23
N SER A 328 4.72 -3.19 -24.28
CA SER A 328 4.00 -2.90 -23.03
C SER A 328 4.73 -1.90 -22.13
N TYR A 329 4.11 -0.74 -21.88
CA TYR A 329 4.58 0.23 -20.89
C TYR A 329 4.47 -0.36 -19.48
N ALA A 330 3.42 -1.13 -19.22
CA ALA A 330 3.23 -1.78 -17.92
C ALA A 330 4.39 -2.75 -17.59
N ALA A 331 4.80 -3.58 -18.56
CA ALA A 331 5.91 -4.53 -18.39
C ALA A 331 7.24 -3.80 -18.21
N LEU A 332 7.54 -2.82 -19.08
CA LEU A 332 8.77 -2.01 -19.02
C LEU A 332 8.94 -1.32 -17.66
N LEU A 333 7.90 -0.62 -17.20
CA LEU A 333 7.95 0.11 -15.94
C LEU A 333 7.98 -0.82 -14.73
N LYS A 334 7.29 -1.98 -14.80
CA LYS A 334 7.34 -3.00 -13.74
C LYS A 334 8.76 -3.52 -13.58
N GLU A 335 9.38 -3.95 -14.68
CA GLU A 335 10.74 -4.49 -14.68
C GLU A 335 11.75 -3.50 -14.10
N LYS A 336 11.75 -2.26 -14.60
CA LYS A 336 12.66 -1.21 -14.12
C LYS A 336 12.47 -0.92 -12.63
N LEU A 337 11.23 -0.79 -12.17
CA LEU A 337 10.95 -0.53 -10.76
C LEU A 337 11.36 -1.73 -9.88
N THR A 338 11.08 -2.96 -10.30
CA THR A 338 11.50 -4.15 -9.55
C THR A 338 13.02 -4.30 -9.52
N ASN A 339 13.73 -4.02 -10.62
CA ASN A 339 15.19 -4.08 -10.66
C ASN A 339 15.82 -3.05 -9.73
N LEU A 340 15.28 -1.82 -9.70
CA LEU A 340 15.71 -0.78 -8.77
C LEU A 340 15.46 -1.20 -7.31
N GLN A 341 14.28 -1.72 -7.00
CA GLN A 341 13.90 -2.19 -5.67
C GLN A 341 14.80 -3.32 -5.15
N ASN A 342 15.17 -4.25 -6.03
CA ASN A 342 16.04 -5.39 -5.71
C ASN A 342 17.55 -5.06 -5.84
N LYS A 343 17.91 -3.78 -6.05
CA LYS A 343 19.30 -3.34 -6.25
C LYS A 343 20.02 -4.05 -7.41
N LEU A 344 19.28 -4.47 -8.43
CA LEU A 344 19.79 -5.05 -9.67
C LEU A 344 20.13 -3.99 -10.73
N SER A 345 19.71 -2.75 -10.51
CA SER A 345 20.07 -1.60 -11.34
C SER A 345 20.49 -0.43 -10.47
N GLU A 346 21.23 0.50 -11.06
CA GLU A 346 21.57 1.76 -10.41
C GLU A 346 20.31 2.53 -10.01
N ASP A 347 20.31 3.04 -8.78
CA ASP A 347 19.24 3.90 -8.27
C ASP A 347 19.58 5.36 -8.54
N THR A 348 19.30 5.80 -9.76
CA THR A 348 19.55 7.19 -10.19
C THR A 348 18.63 8.21 -9.53
N PHE A 349 17.62 7.77 -8.77
CA PHE A 349 16.65 8.65 -8.11
C PHE A 349 16.93 8.81 -6.61
N GLY A 350 17.81 7.98 -6.03
CA GLY A 350 18.06 7.96 -4.59
C GLY A 350 16.86 7.46 -3.77
N TRP A 351 16.09 6.52 -4.31
CA TRP A 351 14.87 5.99 -3.67
C TRP A 351 15.11 4.81 -2.73
N THR A 352 16.24 4.13 -2.82
CA THR A 352 16.58 2.96 -2.02
C THR A 352 17.42 3.34 -0.82
N VAL A 353 17.03 2.85 0.36
CA VAL A 353 17.68 3.15 1.64
C VAL A 353 18.13 1.84 2.28
N LYS A 354 19.42 1.72 2.57
CA LYS A 354 19.96 0.54 3.26
C LYS A 354 19.50 0.53 4.72
N VAL A 355 19.05 -0.62 5.20
CA VAL A 355 18.80 -0.85 6.63
C VAL A 355 20.15 -0.83 7.34
N GLN A 356 20.32 0.11 8.25
CA GLN A 356 21.54 0.28 9.06
C GLN A 356 21.47 -0.56 10.30
#